data_AF-A0A923RTY0-F1
#
_entry.id   AF-A0A923RTY0-F1
#
_cell.length_a   1.000
_cell.length_b   1.000
_cell.length_c   1.000
_cell.angle_alpha   90.00
_cell.angle_beta   90.00
_cell.angle_gamma   90.00
#
_symmetry.space_group_name_H-M   'P 1'
#
loop_
_entity.id
_entity.type
_entity.pdbx_description
1 polymer ?
#
loop_
_entity_poly.entity_id
_entity_poly.type
_entity_poly.pdbx_seq_one_letter_code
_entity_poly.pdbx_strand_id
1 'polypeptide(L)'
;MDYLKTADEIVDVYFVTYIESCDKNNNSHSTSWRNRYIGQDGVIYILKNGNRQFFVWHPVDDDFKPITSLGIISSRDDYYIKKNNLLVTTQNSIYKFRLINKEVNTDDKT
;
A
#
# COMPACT_ATOMS: atom_id res chain seq x y z
N MET A 1 -16.77 2.23 -2.79
CA MET A 1 -16.46 3.66 -2.71
C MET A 1 -15.14 3.88 -3.42
N ASP A 2 -15.06 4.85 -4.33
CA ASP A 2 -13.85 5.10 -5.11
C ASP A 2 -12.96 6.09 -4.36
N TYR A 3 -12.07 5.56 -3.52
CA TYR A 3 -11.25 6.37 -2.60
C TYR A 3 -10.40 7.41 -3.33
N LEU A 4 -9.98 7.11 -4.56
CA LEU A 4 -9.15 7.98 -5.38
C LEU A 4 -9.91 9.23 -5.82
N LYS A 5 -11.21 9.10 -6.14
CA LYS A 5 -12.06 10.25 -6.52
C LYS A 5 -12.45 11.13 -5.34
N THR A 6 -12.35 10.61 -4.12
CA THR A 6 -12.70 11.31 -2.89
C THR A 6 -11.49 11.89 -2.16
N ALA A 7 -10.28 11.68 -2.68
CA ALA A 7 -9.07 12.25 -2.12
C ALA A 7 -8.92 13.70 -2.59
N ASP A 8 -8.44 14.57 -1.70
CA ASP A 8 -8.05 15.93 -2.07
C ASP A 8 -6.73 15.90 -2.87
N GLU A 9 -5.84 14.95 -2.52
CA GLU A 9 -4.53 14.81 -3.12
C GLU A 9 -4.05 13.35 -3.09
N ILE A 10 -3.37 12.90 -4.15
CA ILE A 10 -2.55 11.68 -4.15
C ILE A 10 -1.12 12.11 -3.87
N VAL A 11 -0.61 11.77 -2.68
CA VAL A 11 0.73 12.13 -2.21
C VAL A 11 1.80 11.30 -2.89
N ASP A 12 1.58 9.99 -2.96
CA ASP A 12 2.54 9.07 -3.58
C ASP A 12 1.86 7.74 -3.97
N VAL A 13 2.52 6.99 -4.86
CA VAL A 13 2.04 5.72 -5.40
C VAL A 13 3.20 4.72 -5.48
N TYR A 14 3.06 3.59 -4.79
CA TYR A 14 4.08 2.54 -4.75
C TYR A 14 3.54 1.21 -5.25
N PHE A 15 4.27 0.60 -6.20
CA PHE A 15 4.10 -0.81 -6.53
C PHE A 15 4.84 -1.64 -5.50
N VAL A 16 4.16 -2.60 -4.88
CA VAL A 16 4.73 -3.35 -3.77
C VAL A 16 4.24 -4.80 -3.72
N THR A 17 5.05 -5.64 -3.09
CA THR A 17 4.68 -6.99 -2.63
C THR A 17 4.52 -6.97 -1.12
N TYR A 18 3.41 -7.48 -0.58
CA TYR A 18 3.27 -7.65 0.87
C TYR A 18 4.25 -8.70 1.41
N ILE A 19 4.90 -8.38 2.52
CA ILE A 19 5.84 -9.27 3.20
C ILE A 19 5.25 -9.82 4.47
N GLU A 20 4.87 -8.93 5.38
CA GLU A 20 4.38 -9.29 6.71
C GLU A 20 3.65 -8.12 7.37
N SER A 21 2.94 -8.44 8.46
CA SER A 21 2.47 -7.44 9.41
C SER A 21 2.50 -8.00 10.82
N CYS A 22 2.71 -7.14 11.79
CA CYS A 22 2.70 -7.47 13.21
C CYS A 22 1.96 -6.40 14.01
N ASP A 23 1.56 -6.73 15.23
CA ASP A 23 1.09 -5.72 16.19
C ASP A 23 2.27 -4.89 16.72
N LYS A 24 1.98 -3.91 17.58
CA LYS A 24 3.01 -3.04 18.18
C LYS A 24 4.00 -3.76 19.10
N ASN A 25 3.65 -4.97 19.56
CA ASN A 25 4.50 -5.82 20.39
C ASN A 25 5.28 -6.84 19.54
N ASN A 26 5.27 -6.68 18.21
CA ASN A 26 5.92 -7.54 17.24
C ASN A 26 5.32 -8.97 17.17
N ASN A 27 4.08 -9.15 17.62
CA ASN A 27 3.36 -10.41 17.40
C ASN A 27 2.89 -10.45 15.95
N SER A 28 3.33 -11.47 15.21
CA SER A 28 2.99 -11.62 13.80
C SER A 28 1.49 -11.83 13.59
N HIS A 29 0.90 -11.13 12.63
CA HIS A 29 -0.47 -11.35 12.18
C HIS A 29 -0.57 -12.50 11.17
N SER A 30 0.19 -13.58 11.37
CA SER A 30 0.45 -14.68 10.41
C SER A 30 -0.78 -15.48 9.93
N THR A 31 -2.02 -15.03 10.17
CA THR A 31 -3.24 -15.79 9.88
C THR A 31 -4.10 -15.20 8.76
N SER A 32 -4.04 -15.92 7.63
CA SER A 32 -4.99 -16.15 6.52
C SER A 32 -5.68 -14.98 5.82
N TRP A 33 -6.37 -14.07 6.51
CA TRP A 33 -7.20 -13.08 5.82
C TRP A 33 -6.34 -11.95 5.24
N ARG A 34 -5.35 -11.43 5.99
CA ARG A 34 -4.49 -10.36 5.47
C ARG A 34 -3.69 -10.84 4.25
N ASN A 35 -3.19 -12.07 4.25
CA ASN A 35 -2.59 -12.65 3.05
C ASN A 35 -3.59 -12.78 1.89
N ARG A 36 -4.87 -13.05 2.17
CA ARG A 36 -5.91 -13.09 1.14
C ARG A 36 -6.26 -11.71 0.58
N TYR A 37 -6.20 -10.65 1.38
CA TYR A 37 -6.62 -9.30 0.99
C TYR A 37 -5.45 -8.43 0.45
N ILE A 38 -4.28 -8.53 1.06
CA ILE A 38 -3.10 -7.74 0.71
C ILE A 38 -1.86 -8.59 0.41
N GLY A 39 -1.93 -9.92 0.49
CA GLY A 39 -0.77 -10.81 0.31
C GLY A 39 -0.33 -11.03 -1.14
N GLN A 40 -0.89 -10.29 -2.08
CA GLN A 40 -0.51 -10.30 -3.50
C GLN A 40 0.34 -9.06 -3.80
N ASP A 41 0.81 -8.95 -5.04
CA ASP A 41 1.34 -7.68 -5.53
C ASP A 41 0.20 -6.66 -5.66
N GLY A 42 0.55 -5.39 -5.53
CA GLY A 42 -0.44 -4.33 -5.60
C GLY A 42 0.16 -2.95 -5.52
N VAL A 43 -0.73 -1.98 -5.66
CA VAL A 43 -0.43 -0.57 -5.61
C VAL A 43 -0.89 -0.02 -4.27
N ILE A 44 0.00 0.65 -3.56
CA ILE A 44 -0.35 1.48 -2.41
C ILE A 44 -0.42 2.92 -2.86
N TYR A 45 -1.61 3.50 -2.74
CA TYR A 45 -1.83 4.93 -2.86
C TYR A 45 -1.78 5.56 -1.47
N ILE A 46 -0.98 6.62 -1.35
CA ILE A 46 -0.97 7.49 -0.18
C ILE A 46 -1.82 8.71 -0.53
N LEU A 47 -2.93 8.88 0.17
CA LEU A 47 -3.92 9.90 -0.12
C LEU A 47 -4.01 10.89 1.04
N LYS A 48 -4.29 12.16 0.74
CA LYS A 48 -4.75 13.14 1.72
C LYS A 48 -6.20 13.50 1.49
N ASN A 49 -6.93 13.65 2.59
CA ASN A 49 -8.25 14.26 2.63
C ASN A 49 -8.34 15.09 3.92
N GLY A 50 -8.32 16.40 3.77
CA GLY A 50 -8.05 17.37 4.83
C GLY A 50 -6.75 17.05 5.57
N ASN A 51 -6.80 17.07 6.91
CA ASN A 51 -5.66 16.77 7.78
C ASN A 51 -5.44 15.26 7.99
N ARG A 52 -6.09 14.38 7.21
CA ARG A 52 -5.97 12.93 7.34
C ARG A 52 -5.25 12.34 6.15
N GLN A 53 -4.34 11.42 6.45
CA GLN A 53 -3.64 10.60 5.46
C GLN A 53 -4.24 9.19 5.43
N PHE A 54 -4.42 8.64 4.24
CA PHE A 54 -4.97 7.30 4.03
C PHE A 54 -4.01 6.47 3.19
N PHE A 55 -3.92 5.19 3.51
CA PHE A 55 -3.17 4.20 2.75
C PHE A 55 -4.16 3.24 2.12
N VAL A 56 -4.28 3.29 0.80
CA VAL A 56 -5.23 2.49 0.04
C VAL A 56 -4.47 1.46 -0.78
N TRP A 57 -4.84 0.20 -0.62
CA TRP A 57 -4.34 -0.94 -1.36
C TRP A 57 -5.20 -1.24 -2.58
N HIS A 58 -4.55 -1.53 -3.70
CA HIS A 58 -5.18 -2.05 -4.90
C HIS A 58 -4.39 -3.29 -5.36
N PRO A 59 -4.90 -4.51 -5.15
CA PRO A 59 -4.21 -5.69 -5.64
C PRO A 59 -4.23 -5.71 -7.16
N VAL A 60 -3.15 -6.21 -7.75
CA VAL A 60 -2.95 -6.25 -9.21
C VAL A 60 -2.54 -7.65 -9.68
N ASP A 61 -2.72 -7.91 -10.97
CA ASP A 61 -2.15 -9.07 -11.65
C ASP A 61 -0.68 -8.84 -12.06
N ASP A 62 -0.09 -9.83 -12.74
CA ASP A 62 1.29 -9.78 -13.23
C ASP A 62 1.53 -8.63 -14.24
N ASP A 63 0.49 -8.14 -14.91
CA ASP A 63 0.53 -6.98 -15.80
C ASP A 63 0.34 -5.64 -15.05
N PHE A 64 0.22 -5.69 -13.72
CA PHE A 64 -0.10 -4.55 -12.84
C PHE A 64 -1.48 -3.94 -13.09
N LYS A 65 -2.41 -4.70 -13.66
CA LYS A 65 -3.79 -4.29 -13.81
C LYS A 65 -4.56 -4.63 -12.54
N PRO A 66 -5.44 -3.75 -12.05
CA PRO A 66 -6.19 -4.06 -10.85
C PRO A 66 -7.16 -5.21 -11.03
N ILE A 67 -7.18 -6.14 -10.07
CA ILE A 67 -7.99 -7.36 -10.14
C ILE A 67 -9.22 -7.35 -9.22
N THR A 68 -9.29 -6.41 -8.28
CA THR A 68 -10.45 -6.22 -7.41
C THR A 68 -10.54 -4.78 -6.93
N SER A 69 -11.58 -4.45 -6.17
CA SER A 69 -11.78 -3.11 -5.62
C SER A 69 -10.71 -2.70 -4.61
N LEU A 70 -10.46 -1.38 -4.54
CA LEU A 70 -9.62 -0.73 -3.53
C LEU A 70 -10.03 -1.08 -2.08
N GLY A 71 -9.03 -1.31 -1.23
CA GLY A 71 -9.19 -1.51 0.21
C GLY A 71 -8.38 -0.51 1.04
N ILE A 72 -8.89 -0.05 2.17
CA ILE A 72 -8.11 0.79 3.10
C ILE A 72 -7.22 -0.11 3.95
N ILE A 73 -5.90 0.13 3.92
CA ILE A 73 -4.95 -0.46 4.87
C ILE A 73 -5.01 0.31 6.18
N SER A 74 -5.01 1.65 6.09
CA SER A 74 -5.12 2.50 7.27
C SER A 74 -5.51 3.96 7.02
N SER A 75 -5.84 4.65 8.09
CA SER A 75 -6.14 6.08 8.13
C SER A 75 -5.48 6.74 9.35
N ARG A 76 -4.75 7.85 9.12
CA ARG A 76 -4.04 8.72 10.08
C ARG A 76 -2.65 8.28 10.54
N ASP A 77 -1.92 7.66 9.65
CA ASP A 77 -0.68 6.98 10.00
C ASP A 77 0.52 7.47 9.20
N ASP A 78 1.71 7.22 9.73
CA ASP A 78 2.97 7.54 9.06
C ASP A 78 3.51 6.34 8.28
N TYR A 79 4.35 6.67 7.31
CA TYR A 79 5.12 5.69 6.57
C TYR A 79 6.58 6.08 6.48
N TYR A 80 7.43 5.07 6.31
CA TYR A 80 8.84 5.28 6.03
C TYR A 80 9.33 4.23 5.04
N ILE A 81 10.29 4.64 4.21
CA ILE A 81 10.98 3.76 3.29
C ILE A 81 12.35 3.43 3.89
N LYS A 82 12.64 2.13 4.01
CA LYS A 82 13.94 1.67 4.51
C LYS A 82 14.36 0.38 3.80
N LYS A 83 15.56 0.39 3.22
CA LYS A 83 16.17 -0.78 2.56
C LYS A 83 15.19 -1.45 1.58
N ASN A 84 14.61 -0.68 0.65
CA ASN A 84 13.63 -1.16 -0.33
C ASN A 84 12.32 -1.72 0.24
N ASN A 85 11.96 -1.35 1.47
CA ASN A 85 10.68 -1.69 2.06
C ASN A 85 9.91 -0.42 2.42
N LEU A 86 8.63 -0.41 2.07
CA LEU A 86 7.64 0.53 2.58
C LEU A 86 7.06 -0.03 3.88
N LEU A 87 7.14 0.77 4.94
CA LEU A 87 6.63 0.43 6.26
C LEU A 87 5.51 1.38 6.62
N VAL A 88 4.29 0.87 6.74
CA VAL A 88 3.09 1.63 7.12
C VAL A 88 2.76 1.31 8.56
N THR A 89 2.82 2.33 9.42
CA THR A 89 2.70 2.14 10.87
C THR A 89 1.37 2.67 11.35
N THR A 90 0.43 1.75 11.56
CA THR A 90 -0.92 2.07 12.03
C THR A 90 -1.01 2.19 13.54
N GLN A 91 -2.16 2.64 14.07
CA GLN A 91 -2.42 2.61 15.51
C GLN A 91 -2.11 1.24 16.14
N ASN A 92 -2.51 0.14 15.49
CA ASN A 92 -2.46 -1.21 16.08
C ASN A 92 -1.49 -2.17 15.37
N SER A 93 -1.01 -1.82 14.18
CA SER A 93 -0.27 -2.74 13.32
C SER A 93 0.85 -2.04 12.58
N ILE A 94 1.94 -2.75 12.32
CA ILE A 94 2.96 -2.34 11.35
C ILE A 94 2.82 -3.27 10.14
N TYR A 95 2.72 -2.67 8.96
CA TYR A 95 2.71 -3.40 7.69
C TYR A 95 4.01 -3.16 6.97
N LYS A 96 4.59 -4.23 6.43
CA LYS A 96 5.82 -4.20 5.66
C LYS A 96 5.55 -4.71 4.26
N PHE A 97 5.89 -3.86 3.31
CA PHE A 97 5.81 -4.16 1.89
C PHE A 97 7.19 -3.98 1.27
N ARG A 98 7.52 -4.81 0.29
CA ARG A 98 8.72 -4.64 -0.52
C ARG A 98 8.39 -3.79 -1.72
N LEU A 99 9.17 -2.76 -1.97
CA LEU A 99 9.01 -1.94 -3.17
C LEU A 99 9.39 -2.78 -4.40
N ILE A 100 8.50 -2.79 -5.38
CA ILE A 100 8.77 -3.29 -6.72
C ILE A 100 9.36 -2.11 -7.47
N ASN A 101 10.68 -2.12 -7.68
CA ASN A 101 11.34 -1.16 -8.54
C ASN A 101 10.93 -1.47 -9.99
N LYS A 102 9.75 -1.02 -10.41
CA LYS A 102 9.53 -0.76 -11.82
C LYS A 102 10.35 0.49 -12.10
N GLU A 103 11.47 0.32 -12.81
CA GLU A 103 11.93 1.41 -13.66
C GLU A 103 10.70 1.87 -14.44
N VAL A 104 10.18 3.04 -14.09
CA VAL A 104 9.17 3.70 -14.90
C VAL A 104 9.90 3.93 -16.20
N ASN A 105 9.63 3.09 -17.21
CA ASN A 105 10.15 3.30 -18.54
C ASN A 105 9.58 4.66 -18.99
N THR A 106 10.37 5.72 -18.82
CA THR A 106 10.11 7.04 -19.38
C THR A 106 10.47 7.07 -20.86
N ASP A 107 10.13 5.99 -21.57
CA ASP A 107 10.22 5.93 -23.02
C ASP A 107 8.82 6.17 -23.57
N ASP A 108 8.37 7.42 -23.41
CA ASP A 108 7.27 7.95 -24.22
C ASP A 108 7.50 9.44 -24.46
N LYS A 109 8.61 9.73 -25.16
CA LYS A 109 8.81 10.95 -25.96
C LYS A 109 9.71 10.64 -27.16
N THR A 110 9.09 10.13 -28.22
CA THR A 110 9.49 10.42 -29.61
C THR A 110 8.37 11.16 -30.29
#